data_AF-A0A2M6WTT4-F1
#
_entry.id   AF-A0A2M6WTT4-F1
#
_cell.length_a   1.000
_cell.length_b   1.000
_cell.length_c   1.000
_cell.angle_alpha   90.00
_cell.angle_beta   90.00
_cell.angle_gamma   90.00
#
_symmetry.space_group_name_H-M   'P 1'
#
loop_
_entity.id
_entity.type
_entity.pdbx_description
1 polymer ?
#
loop_
_entity_poly.entity_id
_entity_poly.type
_entity_poly.pdbx_seq_one_letter_code
_entity_poly.pdbx_strand_id
1 'polypeptide(L)'
;MFTKNEGVIDRLIRVILAEVFFMLAWFWFGGVTQIILYTLSFVMLLTAVIGFCGLYKFFSCNTKHGEKKVSKIAIASFVIVFVIIAIAGGYYSNFFSKKLFLEDFNVMNNYYKQTLFNTGQDKREESIANYDKLVLECAKFSKKYSNYHPQVVAKDKNFNSDLAKVSEFITSLKDKVYTGDLKESHLDFEEVRPIFQDILKRNGFSMLAVYLVDFHDSMEKVIAEADKKNSVGVIETYVDANNKLITVEEVANDDEIKAIRNNLEALLNLAKSGNTEDLAIQAAELKSSFVKVYLKRG
;
A
#
# COMPACT_ATOMS: atom_id res chain seq x y z
N MET A 1 37.32 -1.82 32.49
CA MET A 1 37.32 -1.29 31.10
C MET A 1 37.54 -2.46 30.16
N PHE A 2 36.61 -2.74 29.22
CA PHE A 2 36.75 -3.87 28.30
C PHE A 2 37.91 -3.65 27.32
N THR A 3 38.67 -4.70 27.02
CA THR A 3 39.72 -4.67 25.98
C THR A 3 39.05 -4.63 24.61
N LYS A 4 39.20 -3.51 23.88
CA LYS A 4 38.60 -3.35 22.55
C LYS A 4 39.09 -4.44 21.58
N ASN A 5 38.15 -5.15 20.96
CA ASN A 5 38.40 -6.22 19.97
C ASN A 5 37.77 -5.93 18.60
N GLU A 6 37.15 -4.76 18.44
CA GLU A 6 36.60 -4.29 17.16
C GLU A 6 37.48 -3.18 16.55
N GLY A 7 37.82 -3.34 15.28
CA GLY A 7 38.44 -2.28 14.46
C GLY A 7 37.43 -1.22 14.03
N VAL A 8 37.90 -0.05 13.62
CA VAL A 8 37.12 1.08 13.10
C VAL A 8 36.23 0.67 11.93
N ILE A 9 36.74 -0.08 10.94
CA ILE A 9 35.91 -0.49 9.78
C ILE A 9 34.72 -1.36 10.21
N ASP A 10 34.94 -2.33 11.11
CA ASP A 10 33.88 -3.16 11.67
C ASP A 10 32.84 -2.33 12.42
N ARG A 11 33.30 -1.38 13.24
CA ARG A 11 32.42 -0.44 13.95
C ARG A 11 31.58 0.41 12.99
N LEU A 12 32.15 0.88 11.87
CA LEU A 12 31.40 1.62 10.84
C LEU A 12 30.34 0.74 10.18
N ILE A 13 30.68 -0.50 9.81
CA ILE A 13 29.71 -1.45 9.24
C ILE A 13 28.56 -1.71 10.22
N ARG A 14 28.87 -1.88 11.51
CA ARG A 14 27.86 -2.09 12.56
C ARG A 14 26.91 -0.90 12.71
N VAL A 15 27.40 0.33 12.54
CA VAL A 15 26.54 1.52 12.53
C VAL A 15 25.57 1.48 11.34
N ILE A 16 26.04 1.13 10.13
CA ILE A 16 25.14 0.97 8.97
C ILE A 16 24.11 -0.14 9.20
N LEU A 17 24.53 -1.30 9.73
CA LEU A 17 23.60 -2.40 10.03
C LEU A 17 22.57 -1.99 11.10
N ALA A 18 22.99 -1.24 12.12
CA ALA A 18 22.08 -0.71 13.12
C ALA A 18 21.04 0.23 12.50
N GLU A 19 21.45 1.12 11.60
CA GLU A 19 20.57 2.01 10.85
C GLU A 19 19.56 1.24 9.98
N VAL A 20 20.03 0.24 9.22
CA VAL A 20 19.16 -0.59 8.37
C VAL A 20 18.13 -1.35 9.22
N PHE A 21 18.55 -2.02 10.30
CA PHE A 21 17.60 -2.72 11.18
C PHE A 21 16.61 -1.77 11.84
N PHE A 22 17.05 -0.57 12.21
CA PHE A 22 16.16 0.47 12.74
C PHE A 22 15.10 0.86 11.72
N MET A 23 15.49 1.16 10.47
CA MET A 23 14.55 1.52 9.42
C MET A 23 13.56 0.40 9.09
N LEU A 24 14.03 -0.86 9.03
CA LEU A 24 13.14 -2.01 8.83
C LEU A 24 12.12 -2.11 9.97
N ALA A 25 12.56 -2.04 11.22
CA ALA A 25 11.68 -2.06 12.38
C ALA A 25 10.68 -0.89 12.36
N TRP A 26 11.14 0.30 12.01
CA TRP A 26 10.34 1.52 12.06
C TRP A 26 9.29 1.61 10.95
N PHE A 27 9.61 1.15 9.74
CA PHE A 27 8.75 1.36 8.57
C PHE A 27 8.07 0.11 8.03
N TRP A 28 8.53 -1.10 8.34
CA TRP A 28 8.12 -2.30 7.59
C TRP A 28 7.57 -3.43 8.45
N PHE A 29 7.86 -3.44 9.75
CA PHE A 29 7.49 -4.53 10.64
C PHE A 29 6.73 -4.04 11.87
N GLY A 30 5.90 -4.92 12.42
CA GLY A 30 5.17 -4.72 13.68
C GLY A 30 5.28 -5.95 14.58
N GLY A 31 4.71 -5.84 15.79
CA GLY A 31 4.68 -6.93 16.77
C GLY A 31 6.07 -7.42 17.21
N VAL A 32 6.21 -8.75 17.41
CA VAL A 32 7.43 -9.37 17.94
C VAL A 32 8.65 -9.15 17.03
N THR A 33 8.46 -9.24 15.71
CA THR A 33 9.55 -9.05 14.74
C THR A 33 10.14 -7.64 14.82
N GLN A 34 9.30 -6.62 15.03
CA GLN A 34 9.76 -5.24 15.23
C GLN A 34 10.64 -5.10 16.48
N ILE A 35 10.24 -5.72 17.60
CA ILE A 35 11.01 -5.72 18.85
C ILE A 35 12.39 -6.37 18.64
N ILE A 36 12.44 -7.51 17.93
CA ILE A 36 13.69 -8.21 17.60
C ILE A 36 14.61 -7.28 16.79
N LEU A 37 14.08 -6.64 15.75
CA LEU A 37 14.86 -5.74 14.89
C LEU A 37 15.37 -4.50 15.64
N TYR A 38 14.57 -3.89 16.51
CA TYR A 38 15.06 -2.80 17.38
C TYR A 38 16.14 -3.26 18.34
N THR A 39 16.00 -4.46 18.90
CA THR A 39 17.02 -5.04 19.78
C THR A 39 18.33 -5.27 19.05
N LEU A 40 18.27 -5.84 17.84
CA LEU A 40 19.45 -6.03 16.98
C LEU A 40 20.09 -4.68 16.62
N SER A 41 19.30 -3.68 16.24
CA SER A 41 19.78 -2.33 15.97
C SER A 41 20.52 -1.74 17.17
N PHE A 42 19.91 -1.81 18.37
CA PHE A 42 20.48 -1.30 19.60
C PHE A 42 21.80 -2.02 19.97
N VAL A 43 21.82 -3.36 19.91
CA VAL A 43 23.02 -4.15 20.23
C VAL A 43 24.16 -3.81 19.27
N MET A 44 23.89 -3.72 17.96
CA MET A 44 24.90 -3.38 16.96
C MET A 44 25.48 -1.98 17.17
N LEU A 45 24.64 -1.01 17.49
CA LEU A 45 25.08 0.35 17.79
C LEU A 45 25.90 0.38 19.09
N LEU A 46 25.46 -0.32 20.14
CA LEU A 46 26.13 -0.37 21.43
C LEU A 46 27.53 -0.99 21.30
N THR A 47 27.67 -2.14 20.60
CA THR A 47 28.98 -2.75 20.39
C THR A 47 29.88 -1.84 19.58
N ALA A 48 29.36 -1.19 18.53
CA ALA A 48 30.11 -0.21 17.74
C ALA A 48 30.60 0.98 18.56
N VAL A 49 29.84 1.47 19.54
CA VAL A 49 30.27 2.57 20.42
C VAL A 49 31.35 2.11 21.38
N ILE A 50 31.16 0.97 22.05
CA ILE A 50 32.10 0.43 23.04
C ILE A 50 33.41 -0.04 22.36
N GLY A 51 33.33 -0.53 21.11
CA GLY A 51 34.42 -1.18 20.40
C GLY A 51 34.74 -2.57 20.94
N PHE A 52 33.74 -3.22 21.54
CA PHE A 52 33.84 -4.56 22.12
C PHE A 52 32.62 -5.41 21.76
N CYS A 53 32.87 -6.56 21.13
CA CYS A 53 31.88 -7.58 20.87
C CYS A 53 32.13 -8.80 21.77
N GLY A 54 31.14 -9.17 22.60
CA GLY A 54 31.19 -10.36 23.45
C GLY A 54 31.32 -11.66 22.66
N LEU A 55 30.64 -11.76 21.51
CA LEU A 55 30.75 -12.93 20.62
C LEU A 55 32.16 -13.10 20.06
N TYR A 56 32.82 -11.99 19.69
CA TYR A 56 34.21 -12.05 19.23
C TYR A 56 35.14 -12.56 20.33
N LYS A 57 34.93 -12.15 21.58
CA LYS A 57 35.70 -12.70 22.71
C LYS A 57 35.45 -14.21 22.87
N PHE A 58 34.20 -14.65 22.74
CA PHE A 58 33.83 -16.07 22.85
C PHE A 58 34.46 -16.92 21.73
N PHE A 59 34.47 -16.42 20.49
CA PHE A 59 35.05 -17.10 19.32
C PHE A 59 36.54 -16.75 19.07
N SER A 60 37.20 -16.04 19.98
CA SER A 60 38.59 -15.59 19.83
C SER A 60 38.86 -14.75 18.56
N CYS A 61 37.86 -14.04 18.05
CA CYS A 61 37.98 -13.10 16.94
C CYS A 61 38.46 -11.72 17.43
N ASN A 62 39.27 -11.04 16.63
CA ASN A 62 39.69 -9.67 16.90
C ASN A 62 39.93 -8.92 15.59
N THR A 63 38.99 -8.04 15.21
CA THR A 63 39.08 -7.26 13.97
C THR A 63 39.94 -6.00 14.11
N LYS A 64 40.38 -5.69 15.33
CA LYS A 64 41.35 -4.61 15.61
C LYS A 64 42.80 -5.05 15.34
N HIS A 65 43.07 -6.35 15.35
CA HIS A 65 44.41 -6.87 15.12
C HIS A 65 44.84 -6.63 13.67
N GLY A 66 46.00 -5.98 13.46
CA GLY A 66 46.48 -5.61 12.12
C GLY A 66 45.76 -4.42 11.48
N GLU A 67 44.97 -3.67 12.26
CA GLU A 67 44.20 -2.55 11.75
C GLU A 67 45.10 -1.40 11.23
N LYS A 68 44.87 -0.99 9.99
CA LYS A 68 45.46 0.22 9.40
C LYS A 68 44.61 1.45 9.71
N LYS A 69 45.25 2.61 9.81
CA LYS A 69 44.54 3.88 9.98
C LYS A 69 43.57 4.10 8.81
N VAL A 70 42.28 4.22 9.12
CA VAL A 70 41.24 4.48 8.13
C VAL A 70 41.48 5.84 7.46
N SER A 71 41.38 5.89 6.14
CA SER A 71 41.59 7.12 5.38
C SER A 71 40.45 8.11 5.61
N LYS A 72 40.74 9.41 5.49
CA LYS A 72 39.69 10.45 5.56
C LYS A 72 38.62 10.25 4.48
N ILE A 73 39.01 9.75 3.31
CA ILE A 73 38.10 9.43 2.20
C ILE A 73 37.11 8.34 2.63
N ALA A 74 37.58 7.24 3.23
CA ALA A 74 36.71 6.16 3.68
C ALA A 74 35.71 6.63 4.75
N ILE A 75 36.14 7.50 5.68
CA ILE A 75 35.24 8.11 6.66
C ILE A 75 34.20 9.00 5.97
N ALA A 76 34.62 9.82 5.00
CA ALA A 76 33.70 10.66 4.24
C ALA A 76 32.68 9.82 3.44
N SER A 77 33.12 8.76 2.78
CA SER A 77 32.24 7.81 2.08
C SER A 77 31.23 7.17 3.04
N PHE A 78 31.66 6.75 4.23
CA PHE A 78 30.76 6.22 5.25
C PHE A 78 29.70 7.25 5.66
N VAL A 79 30.08 8.50 5.94
CA VAL A 79 29.14 9.55 6.33
C VAL A 79 28.13 9.82 5.21
N ILE A 80 28.59 9.87 3.95
CA ILE A 80 27.71 10.04 2.79
C ILE A 80 26.71 8.89 2.70
N VAL A 81 27.17 7.65 2.80
CA VAL A 81 26.31 6.46 2.73
C VAL A 81 25.29 6.46 3.86
N PHE A 82 25.72 6.71 5.11
CA PHE A 82 24.83 6.83 6.27
C PHE A 82 23.75 7.89 6.04
N VAL A 83 24.13 9.09 5.59
CA VAL A 83 23.16 10.17 5.32
C VAL A 83 22.20 9.82 4.18
N ILE A 84 22.69 9.18 3.11
CA ILE A 84 21.84 8.72 2.00
C ILE A 84 20.83 7.68 2.48
N ILE A 85 21.27 6.70 3.28
CA ILE A 85 20.41 5.67 3.85
C ILE A 85 19.34 6.31 4.74
N ALA A 86 19.72 7.20 5.67
CA ALA A 86 18.78 7.90 6.53
C ALA A 86 17.71 8.69 5.75
N ILE A 87 18.16 9.52 4.79
CA ILE A 87 17.26 10.44 4.07
C ILE A 87 16.46 9.68 3.00
N ALA A 88 17.14 9.06 2.04
CA ALA A 88 16.47 8.39 0.93
C ALA A 88 15.74 7.14 1.43
N GLY A 89 16.38 6.32 2.28
CA GLY A 89 15.75 5.14 2.86
C GLY A 89 14.52 5.48 3.70
N GLY A 90 14.57 6.54 4.51
CA GLY A 90 13.41 7.03 5.25
C GLY A 90 12.28 7.53 4.33
N TYR A 91 12.60 8.36 3.33
CA TYR A 91 11.64 8.87 2.36
C TYR A 91 10.94 7.75 1.59
N TYR A 92 11.72 6.85 0.95
CA TYR A 92 11.18 5.74 0.18
C TYR A 92 10.40 4.76 1.06
N SER A 93 10.87 4.46 2.27
CA SER A 93 10.15 3.56 3.17
C SER A 93 8.79 4.12 3.58
N ASN A 94 8.70 5.42 3.85
CA ASN A 94 7.42 6.06 4.14
C ASN A 94 6.47 6.03 2.93
N PHE A 95 6.99 6.31 1.73
CA PHE A 95 6.21 6.27 0.49
C PHE A 95 5.67 4.86 0.20
N PHE A 96 6.54 3.84 0.19
CA PHE A 96 6.13 2.48 -0.16
C PHE A 96 5.25 1.83 0.90
N SER A 97 5.49 2.07 2.18
CA SER A 97 4.61 1.55 3.24
C SER A 97 3.20 2.14 3.15
N LYS A 98 3.06 3.42 2.80
CA LYS A 98 1.76 4.06 2.50
C LYS A 98 1.10 3.46 1.25
N LYS A 99 1.87 3.26 0.18
CA LYS A 99 1.38 2.65 -1.06
C LYS A 99 0.84 1.24 -0.83
N LEU A 100 1.62 0.38 -0.18
CA LEU A 100 1.22 -1.00 0.12
C LEU A 100 -0.05 -1.06 0.99
N PHE A 101 -0.20 -0.12 1.93
CA PHE A 101 -1.44 0.02 2.70
C PHE A 101 -2.65 0.27 1.80
N LEU A 102 -2.54 1.19 0.84
CA LEU A 102 -3.62 1.47 -0.09
C LEU A 102 -3.91 0.27 -1.00
N GLU A 103 -2.88 -0.40 -1.50
CA GLU A 103 -3.05 -1.61 -2.34
C GLU A 103 -3.82 -2.70 -1.58
N ASP A 104 -3.41 -3.03 -0.36
CA ASP A 104 -4.10 -4.01 0.48
C ASP A 104 -5.52 -3.57 0.84
N PHE A 105 -5.71 -2.28 1.15
CA PHE A 105 -7.04 -1.71 1.40
C PHE A 105 -7.94 -1.90 0.18
N ASN A 106 -7.43 -1.63 -1.02
CA ASN A 106 -8.22 -1.71 -2.25
C ASN A 106 -8.60 -3.15 -2.62
N VAL A 107 -7.73 -4.14 -2.37
CA VAL A 107 -8.07 -5.55 -2.53
C VAL A 107 -9.31 -5.93 -1.72
N MET A 108 -9.35 -5.56 -0.42
CA MET A 108 -10.52 -5.78 0.42
C MET A 108 -11.71 -4.90 -0.03
N ASN A 109 -11.48 -3.62 -0.29
CA ASN A 109 -12.51 -2.64 -0.64
C ASN A 109 -13.23 -3.01 -1.95
N ASN A 110 -12.54 -3.67 -2.89
CA ASN A 110 -13.16 -4.19 -4.10
C ASN A 110 -14.25 -5.22 -3.77
N TYR A 111 -13.98 -6.21 -2.90
CA TYR A 111 -15.00 -7.18 -2.48
C TYR A 111 -16.12 -6.53 -1.67
N TYR A 112 -15.81 -5.52 -0.87
CA TYR A 112 -16.83 -4.71 -0.18
C TYR A 112 -17.79 -4.06 -1.18
N LYS A 113 -17.25 -3.37 -2.19
CA LYS A 113 -18.04 -2.73 -3.24
C LYS A 113 -18.86 -3.71 -4.06
N GLN A 114 -18.28 -4.86 -4.43
CA GLN A 114 -19.02 -5.89 -5.17
C GLN A 114 -20.15 -6.48 -4.33
N THR A 115 -19.91 -6.72 -3.03
CA THR A 115 -20.95 -7.20 -2.11
C THR A 115 -22.06 -6.16 -1.98
N LEU A 116 -21.72 -4.90 -1.76
CA LEU A 116 -22.68 -3.80 -1.68
C LEU A 116 -23.48 -3.66 -2.99
N PHE A 117 -22.83 -3.73 -4.14
CA PHE A 117 -23.50 -3.64 -5.44
C PHE A 117 -24.47 -4.81 -5.65
N ASN A 118 -24.03 -6.05 -5.46
CA ASN A 118 -24.85 -7.23 -5.72
C ASN A 118 -26.03 -7.35 -4.75
N THR A 119 -25.86 -6.98 -3.49
CA THR A 119 -26.95 -6.93 -2.50
C THR A 119 -28.03 -5.92 -2.93
N GLY A 120 -27.63 -4.76 -3.45
CA GLY A 120 -28.56 -3.76 -4.00
C GLY A 120 -29.26 -4.21 -5.30
N GLN A 121 -28.67 -5.15 -6.04
CA GLN A 121 -29.25 -5.75 -7.24
C GLN A 121 -30.06 -7.03 -6.96
N ASP A 122 -30.21 -7.42 -5.69
CA ASP A 122 -30.89 -8.64 -5.26
C ASP A 122 -30.26 -9.94 -5.84
N LYS A 123 -28.96 -9.90 -6.13
CA LYS A 123 -28.18 -11.00 -6.70
C LYS A 123 -27.55 -11.86 -5.62
N ARG A 124 -28.29 -12.86 -5.11
CA ARG A 124 -27.86 -13.62 -3.91
C ARG A 124 -26.57 -14.41 -4.11
N GLU A 125 -26.47 -15.20 -5.18
CA GLU A 125 -25.30 -16.06 -5.39
C GLU A 125 -24.01 -15.23 -5.50
N GLU A 126 -24.04 -14.14 -6.25
CA GLU A 126 -22.91 -13.21 -6.40
C GLU A 126 -22.63 -12.42 -5.12
N SER A 127 -23.68 -12.10 -4.34
CA SER A 127 -23.53 -11.45 -3.03
C SER A 127 -22.78 -12.37 -2.06
N ILE A 128 -23.18 -13.64 -1.94
CA ILE A 128 -22.52 -14.63 -1.08
C ILE A 128 -21.06 -14.82 -1.53
N ALA A 129 -20.84 -15.01 -2.84
CA ALA A 129 -19.50 -15.25 -3.37
C ALA A 129 -18.53 -14.08 -3.14
N ASN A 130 -19.00 -12.83 -3.19
CA ASN A 130 -18.17 -11.65 -2.87
C ASN A 130 -18.07 -11.41 -1.37
N TYR A 131 -19.12 -11.68 -0.61
CA TYR A 131 -19.14 -11.55 0.84
C TYR A 131 -18.11 -12.47 1.50
N ASP A 132 -18.02 -13.74 1.08
CA ASP A 132 -17.04 -14.68 1.64
C ASP A 132 -15.60 -14.20 1.40
N LYS A 133 -15.34 -13.61 0.22
CA LYS A 133 -14.05 -13.00 -0.10
C LYS A 133 -13.82 -11.73 0.71
N LEU A 134 -14.85 -10.90 0.90
CA LEU A 134 -14.79 -9.71 1.75
C LEU A 134 -14.42 -10.07 3.19
N VAL A 135 -15.10 -11.04 3.80
CA VAL A 135 -14.80 -11.50 5.16
C VAL A 135 -13.34 -11.95 5.28
N LEU A 136 -12.86 -12.74 4.30
CA LEU A 136 -11.48 -13.22 4.27
C LEU A 136 -10.46 -12.07 4.14
N GLU A 137 -10.64 -11.18 3.16
CA GLU A 137 -9.70 -10.08 2.91
C GLU A 137 -9.77 -9.01 3.99
N CYS A 138 -10.94 -8.75 4.57
CA CYS A 138 -11.09 -7.86 5.72
C CYS A 138 -10.35 -8.43 6.94
N ALA A 139 -10.48 -9.73 7.22
CA ALA A 139 -9.73 -10.36 8.31
C ALA A 139 -8.21 -10.30 8.09
N LYS A 140 -7.73 -10.52 6.85
CA LYS A 140 -6.32 -10.39 6.49
C LYS A 140 -5.82 -8.95 6.68
N PHE A 141 -6.54 -7.98 6.14
CA PHE A 141 -6.23 -6.55 6.25
C PHE A 141 -6.19 -6.11 7.71
N SER A 142 -7.27 -6.38 8.46
CA SER A 142 -7.39 -6.02 9.88
C SER A 142 -6.29 -6.69 10.72
N LYS A 143 -5.99 -7.97 10.50
CA LYS A 143 -4.90 -8.66 11.22
C LYS A 143 -3.53 -8.06 10.91
N LYS A 144 -3.24 -7.75 9.65
CA LYS A 144 -1.96 -7.14 9.26
C LYS A 144 -1.79 -5.78 9.92
N TYR A 145 -2.78 -4.90 9.74
CA TYR A 145 -2.65 -3.50 10.13
C TYR A 145 -2.97 -3.20 11.59
N SER A 146 -3.62 -4.12 12.31
CA SER A 146 -3.68 -4.04 13.78
C SER A 146 -2.36 -4.35 14.48
N ASN A 147 -1.49 -5.14 13.83
CA ASN A 147 -0.18 -5.53 14.35
C ASN A 147 0.98 -4.66 13.80
N TYR A 148 0.82 -4.13 12.59
CA TYR A 148 1.81 -3.29 11.91
C TYR A 148 1.16 -2.00 11.41
N HIS A 149 1.65 -0.86 11.89
CA HIS A 149 1.15 0.45 11.48
C HIS A 149 2.17 1.17 10.61
N PRO A 150 1.91 1.36 9.30
CA PRO A 150 2.72 2.27 8.52
C PRO A 150 2.65 3.68 9.11
N GLN A 151 3.69 4.48 8.94
CA GLN A 151 3.84 5.77 9.62
C GLN A 151 2.66 6.72 9.39
N VAL A 152 1.97 6.60 8.25
CA VAL A 152 0.77 7.35 7.90
C VAL A 152 -0.41 7.10 8.87
N VAL A 153 -0.52 5.92 9.49
CA VAL A 153 -1.56 5.59 10.49
C VAL A 153 -1.01 5.32 11.89
N ALA A 154 0.30 5.28 12.08
CA ALA A 154 0.94 4.88 13.35
C ALA A 154 0.57 5.75 14.56
N LYS A 155 0.10 6.98 14.34
CA LYS A 155 -0.33 7.91 15.39
C LYS A 155 -1.83 7.93 15.62
N ASP A 156 -2.59 7.19 14.82
CA ASP A 156 -4.04 7.15 14.92
C ASP A 156 -4.50 6.19 16.01
N LYS A 157 -4.98 6.78 17.11
CA LYS A 157 -5.44 6.05 18.30
C LYS A 157 -6.74 5.28 18.06
N ASN A 158 -7.54 5.69 17.07
CA ASN A 158 -8.83 5.09 16.77
C ASN A 158 -8.70 3.98 15.71
N PHE A 159 -7.57 3.90 15.01
CA PHE A 159 -7.37 3.01 13.87
C PHE A 159 -7.74 1.55 14.19
N ASN A 160 -7.14 0.97 15.23
CA ASN A 160 -7.42 -0.42 15.60
C ASN A 160 -8.88 -0.65 16.02
N SER A 161 -9.47 0.31 16.74
CA SER A 161 -10.89 0.19 17.12
C SER A 161 -11.81 0.27 15.92
N ASP A 162 -11.49 1.08 14.91
CA ASP A 162 -12.32 1.21 13.71
C ASP A 162 -12.17 -0.01 12.80
N LEU A 163 -10.97 -0.59 12.67
CA LEU A 163 -10.78 -1.87 11.99
C LEU A 163 -11.56 -3.01 12.67
N ALA A 164 -11.57 -3.03 14.01
CA ALA A 164 -12.34 -4.01 14.78
C ALA A 164 -13.85 -3.83 14.52
N LYS A 165 -14.36 -2.59 14.62
CA LYS A 165 -15.77 -2.28 14.32
C LYS A 165 -16.17 -2.72 12.92
N VAL A 166 -15.37 -2.40 11.91
CA VAL A 166 -15.66 -2.81 10.52
C VAL A 166 -15.69 -4.33 10.38
N SER A 167 -14.71 -5.02 10.98
CA SER A 167 -14.63 -6.49 10.91
C SER A 167 -15.82 -7.16 11.61
N GLU A 168 -16.20 -6.67 12.79
CA GLU A 168 -17.37 -7.13 13.54
C GLU A 168 -18.66 -6.86 12.76
N PHE A 169 -18.81 -5.66 12.22
CA PHE A 169 -19.98 -5.27 11.45
C PHE A 169 -20.16 -6.16 10.21
N ILE A 170 -19.11 -6.30 9.38
CA ILE A 170 -19.15 -7.16 8.19
C ILE A 170 -19.50 -8.61 8.55
N THR A 171 -18.90 -9.15 9.62
CA THR A 171 -19.16 -10.54 10.03
C THR A 171 -20.57 -10.74 10.60
N SER A 172 -21.15 -9.72 11.23
CA SER A 172 -22.54 -9.76 11.73
C SER A 172 -23.59 -9.86 10.62
N LEU A 173 -23.27 -9.40 9.40
CA LEU A 173 -24.19 -9.42 8.26
C LEU A 173 -24.32 -10.78 7.57
N LYS A 174 -23.61 -11.81 8.05
CA LYS A 174 -23.58 -13.14 7.42
C LYS A 174 -24.97 -13.70 7.14
N ASP A 175 -25.82 -13.77 8.15
CA ASP A 175 -27.13 -14.40 8.01
C ASP A 175 -28.06 -13.60 7.09
N LYS A 176 -27.92 -12.25 7.11
CA LYS A 176 -28.66 -11.36 6.21
C LYS A 176 -28.26 -11.57 4.74
N VAL A 177 -26.97 -11.72 4.46
CA VAL A 177 -26.45 -12.01 3.11
C VAL A 177 -26.84 -13.42 2.64
N TYR A 178 -26.72 -14.43 3.51
CA TYR A 178 -26.96 -15.82 3.13
C TYR A 178 -28.44 -16.14 2.98
N THR A 179 -29.27 -15.65 3.90
CA THR A 179 -30.67 -16.09 4.02
C THR A 179 -31.69 -14.96 4.23
N GLY A 180 -31.26 -13.77 4.67
CA GLY A 180 -32.14 -12.62 4.95
C GLY A 180 -32.39 -11.71 3.75
N ASP A 181 -32.89 -10.50 3.99
CA ASP A 181 -33.19 -9.52 2.94
C ASP A 181 -31.90 -8.85 2.42
N LEU A 182 -31.66 -8.94 1.11
CA LEU A 182 -30.46 -8.35 0.49
C LEU A 182 -30.54 -6.84 0.38
N LYS A 183 -31.72 -6.25 0.27
CA LYS A 183 -31.89 -4.78 0.26
C LYS A 183 -31.63 -4.20 1.63
N GLU A 184 -32.06 -4.88 2.69
CA GLU A 184 -31.68 -4.50 4.06
C GLU A 184 -30.18 -4.67 4.26
N SER A 185 -29.61 -5.80 3.83
CA SER A 185 -28.15 -6.04 3.89
C SER A 185 -27.36 -4.95 3.17
N HIS A 186 -27.85 -4.48 2.01
CA HIS A 186 -27.24 -3.39 1.25
C HIS A 186 -27.17 -2.09 2.07
N LEU A 187 -28.29 -1.71 2.69
CA LEU A 187 -28.36 -0.52 3.54
C LEU A 187 -27.40 -0.63 4.72
N ASP A 188 -27.35 -1.80 5.36
CA ASP A 188 -26.41 -2.03 6.47
C ASP A 188 -24.96 -1.89 5.98
N PHE A 189 -24.58 -2.50 4.85
CA PHE A 189 -23.22 -2.38 4.32
C PHE A 189 -22.80 -0.93 4.07
N GLU A 190 -23.73 0.00 3.78
CA GLU A 190 -23.39 1.42 3.60
C GLU A 190 -22.75 2.05 4.85
N GLU A 191 -23.00 1.52 6.04
CA GLU A 191 -22.42 2.01 7.31
C GLU A 191 -20.90 1.80 7.40
N VAL A 192 -20.34 0.87 6.61
CA VAL A 192 -18.89 0.62 6.56
C VAL A 192 -18.15 1.76 5.84
N ARG A 193 -18.79 2.35 4.81
CA ARG A 193 -18.20 3.42 3.98
C ARG A 193 -17.69 4.62 4.80
N PRO A 194 -18.50 5.26 5.68
CA PRO A 194 -18.05 6.43 6.42
C PRO A 194 -16.87 6.13 7.35
N ILE A 195 -16.77 4.92 7.90
CA ILE A 195 -15.66 4.53 8.79
C ILE A 195 -14.34 4.52 8.03
N PHE A 196 -14.29 3.86 6.86
CA PHE A 196 -13.07 3.86 6.04
C PHE A 196 -12.75 5.23 5.47
N GLN A 197 -13.75 6.01 5.05
CA GLN A 197 -13.52 7.37 4.61
C GLN A 197 -12.92 8.24 5.71
N ASP A 198 -13.39 8.11 6.96
CA ASP A 198 -12.84 8.85 8.10
C ASP A 198 -11.39 8.42 8.39
N ILE A 199 -11.10 7.11 8.40
CA ILE A 199 -9.73 6.59 8.51
C ILE A 199 -8.82 7.22 7.46
N LEU A 200 -9.23 7.22 6.19
CA LEU A 200 -8.39 7.72 5.10
C LEU A 200 -8.18 9.25 5.22
N LYS A 201 -9.26 10.00 5.49
CA LYS A 201 -9.19 11.47 5.63
C LYS A 201 -8.31 11.90 6.80
N ARG A 202 -8.53 11.36 8.00
CA ARG A 202 -7.82 11.81 9.21
C ARG A 202 -6.35 11.43 9.21
N ASN A 203 -5.98 10.41 8.44
CA ASN A 203 -4.58 9.98 8.25
C ASN A 203 -3.90 10.62 7.03
N GLY A 204 -4.52 11.63 6.40
CA GLY A 204 -3.90 12.38 5.31
C GLY A 204 -3.69 11.56 4.04
N PHE A 205 -4.55 10.56 3.81
CA PHE A 205 -4.67 9.97 2.48
C PHE A 205 -5.35 10.97 1.56
N SER A 206 -4.77 11.15 0.36
CA SER A 206 -5.38 11.97 -0.66
C SER A 206 -6.66 11.27 -1.11
N MET A 207 -7.81 11.93 -1.00
CA MET A 207 -9.06 11.39 -1.57
C MET A 207 -8.90 11.16 -3.08
N LEU A 208 -8.06 11.96 -3.74
CA LEU A 208 -7.69 11.72 -5.13
C LEU A 208 -6.98 10.37 -5.31
N ALA A 209 -6.06 10.00 -4.43
CA ALA A 209 -5.37 8.70 -4.50
C ALA A 209 -6.37 7.54 -4.33
N VAL A 210 -7.30 7.68 -3.38
CA VAL A 210 -8.36 6.69 -3.14
C VAL A 210 -9.24 6.53 -4.38
N TYR A 211 -9.71 7.64 -4.95
CA TYR A 211 -10.55 7.61 -6.16
C TYR A 211 -9.78 7.17 -7.41
N LEU A 212 -8.48 7.46 -7.50
CA LEU A 212 -7.63 6.98 -8.59
C LEU A 212 -7.50 5.45 -8.56
N VAL A 213 -7.34 4.83 -7.38
CA VAL A 213 -7.32 3.35 -7.33
C VAL A 213 -8.69 2.76 -7.66
N ASP A 214 -9.76 3.38 -7.19
CA ASP A 214 -11.11 2.93 -7.53
C ASP A 214 -11.37 2.97 -9.04
N PHE A 215 -10.90 4.04 -9.69
CA PHE A 215 -10.92 4.20 -11.14
C PHE A 215 -10.04 3.16 -11.86
N HIS A 216 -8.83 2.87 -11.36
CA HIS A 216 -7.92 1.88 -11.93
C HIS A 216 -8.59 0.52 -12.13
N ASP A 217 -9.29 0.02 -11.11
CA ASP A 217 -9.92 -1.31 -11.18
C ASP A 217 -11.01 -1.38 -12.25
N SER A 218 -11.78 -0.31 -12.44
CA SER A 218 -12.73 -0.23 -13.56
C SER A 218 -12.05 -0.03 -14.91
N MET A 219 -11.00 0.79 -14.95
CA MET A 219 -10.23 1.08 -16.15
C MET A 219 -9.60 -0.20 -16.71
N GLU A 220 -9.04 -1.07 -15.86
CA GLU A 220 -8.45 -2.34 -16.28
C GLU A 220 -9.49 -3.29 -16.89
N LYS A 221 -10.77 -3.22 -16.50
CA LYS A 221 -11.84 -3.97 -17.18
C LYS A 221 -12.08 -3.47 -18.60
N VAL A 222 -12.09 -2.15 -18.79
CA VAL A 222 -12.21 -1.54 -20.13
C VAL A 222 -11.01 -1.91 -20.99
N ILE A 223 -9.80 -1.84 -20.44
CA ILE A 223 -8.56 -2.25 -21.12
C ILE A 223 -8.62 -3.73 -21.52
N ALA A 224 -9.06 -4.62 -20.62
CA ALA A 224 -9.16 -6.03 -20.92
C ALA A 224 -10.12 -6.36 -22.07
N GLU A 225 -11.23 -5.62 -22.21
CA GLU A 225 -12.12 -5.78 -23.36
C GLU A 225 -11.56 -5.14 -24.64
N ALA A 226 -10.85 -4.02 -24.52
CA ALA A 226 -10.15 -3.38 -25.63
C ALA A 226 -9.06 -4.28 -26.21
N ASP A 227 -8.27 -4.95 -25.36
CA ASP A 227 -7.22 -5.90 -25.76
C ASP A 227 -7.80 -7.13 -26.49
N LYS A 228 -9.04 -7.52 -26.16
CA LYS A 228 -9.79 -8.57 -26.86
C LYS A 228 -10.44 -8.08 -28.16
N LYS A 229 -10.27 -6.82 -28.52
CA LYS A 229 -10.95 -6.17 -29.67
C LYS A 229 -12.49 -6.21 -29.53
N ASN A 230 -13.01 -6.25 -28.31
CA ASN A 230 -14.44 -6.36 -28.03
C ASN A 230 -15.08 -4.99 -27.83
N SER A 231 -15.54 -4.35 -28.91
CA SER A 231 -16.20 -3.04 -28.84
C SER A 231 -17.43 -3.02 -27.94
N VAL A 232 -18.24 -4.08 -27.93
CA VAL A 232 -19.44 -4.16 -27.08
C VAL A 232 -19.02 -4.19 -25.60
N GLY A 233 -18.06 -5.04 -25.26
CA GLY A 233 -17.51 -5.12 -23.90
C GLY A 233 -16.87 -3.80 -23.43
N VAL A 234 -16.17 -3.08 -24.31
CA VAL A 234 -15.62 -1.75 -24.02
C VAL A 234 -16.74 -0.76 -23.70
N ILE A 235 -17.81 -0.72 -24.50
CA ILE A 235 -18.96 0.19 -24.26
C ILE A 235 -19.65 -0.14 -22.94
N GLU A 236 -19.85 -1.43 -22.63
CA GLU A 236 -20.50 -1.88 -21.40
C GLU A 236 -19.66 -1.53 -20.16
N THR A 237 -18.37 -1.83 -20.19
CA THR A 237 -17.46 -1.60 -19.05
C THR A 237 -17.10 -0.11 -18.87
N TYR A 238 -17.18 0.69 -19.94
CA TYR A 238 -16.93 2.14 -19.90
C TYR A 238 -17.79 2.86 -18.87
N VAL A 239 -19.05 2.45 -18.70
CA VAL A 239 -20.01 3.17 -17.84
C VAL A 239 -19.51 3.26 -16.39
N ASP A 240 -19.01 2.15 -15.83
CA ASP A 240 -18.46 2.12 -14.47
C ASP A 240 -17.17 2.95 -14.37
N ALA A 241 -16.26 2.80 -15.35
CA ALA A 241 -15.01 3.55 -15.40
C ALA A 241 -15.26 5.07 -15.49
N ASN A 242 -16.23 5.49 -16.30
CA ASN A 242 -16.62 6.88 -16.47
C ASN A 242 -17.12 7.48 -15.15
N ASN A 243 -18.02 6.79 -14.46
CA ASN A 243 -18.60 7.28 -13.20
C ASN A 243 -17.52 7.45 -12.13
N LYS A 244 -16.57 6.50 -12.05
CA LYS A 244 -15.45 6.59 -11.11
C LYS A 244 -14.47 7.70 -11.48
N LEU A 245 -14.23 7.93 -12.77
CA LEU A 245 -13.40 9.06 -13.21
C LEU A 245 -14.05 10.41 -12.92
N ILE A 246 -15.38 10.53 -12.95
CA ILE A 246 -16.08 11.76 -12.51
C ILE A 246 -15.75 12.08 -11.05
N THR A 247 -15.75 11.08 -10.16
CA THR A 247 -15.38 11.28 -8.75
C THR A 247 -13.92 11.70 -8.58
N VAL A 248 -13.01 11.24 -9.45
CA VAL A 248 -11.62 11.73 -9.50
C VAL A 248 -11.59 13.21 -9.92
N GLU A 249 -12.36 13.58 -10.94
CA GLU A 249 -12.42 14.94 -11.50
C GLU A 249 -13.00 15.98 -10.53
N GLU A 250 -13.95 15.57 -9.68
CA GLU A 250 -14.48 16.40 -8.60
C GLU A 250 -13.39 16.80 -7.59
N VAL A 251 -12.38 15.96 -7.40
CA VAL A 251 -11.25 16.23 -6.49
C VAL A 251 -10.10 16.95 -7.20
N ALA A 252 -9.82 16.61 -8.45
CA ALA A 252 -8.81 17.28 -9.27
C ALA A 252 -9.16 17.21 -10.75
N ASN A 253 -9.12 18.35 -11.44
CA ASN A 253 -9.41 18.45 -12.88
C ASN A 253 -8.31 19.23 -13.62
N ASP A 254 -7.05 18.95 -13.28
CA ASP A 254 -5.88 19.49 -13.96
C ASP A 254 -5.57 18.72 -15.26
N ASP A 255 -4.58 19.21 -16.01
CA ASP A 255 -4.24 18.69 -17.34
C ASP A 255 -3.87 17.19 -17.33
N GLU A 256 -3.33 16.67 -16.22
CA GLU A 256 -3.00 15.25 -16.13
C GLU A 256 -4.26 14.39 -15.97
N ILE A 257 -5.27 14.85 -15.22
CA ILE A 257 -6.57 14.16 -15.10
C ILE A 257 -7.38 14.27 -16.40
N LYS A 258 -7.36 15.45 -17.05
CA LYS A 258 -7.98 15.63 -18.37
C LYS A 258 -7.38 14.72 -19.43
N ALA A 259 -6.09 14.42 -19.36
CA ALA A 259 -5.47 13.45 -20.27
C ALA A 259 -6.06 12.04 -20.10
N ILE A 260 -6.30 11.60 -18.87
CA ILE A 260 -6.97 10.32 -18.59
C ILE A 260 -8.40 10.32 -19.16
N ARG A 261 -9.16 11.40 -18.92
CA ARG A 261 -10.51 11.59 -19.47
C ARG A 261 -10.54 11.49 -20.98
N ASN A 262 -9.67 12.24 -21.66
CA ASN A 262 -9.60 12.26 -23.12
C ASN A 262 -9.27 10.87 -23.68
N ASN A 263 -8.35 10.14 -23.06
CA ASN A 263 -8.00 8.78 -23.48
C ASN A 263 -9.15 7.78 -23.27
N LEU A 264 -9.88 7.90 -22.16
CA LEU A 264 -11.05 7.06 -21.89
C LEU A 264 -12.18 7.33 -22.89
N GLU A 265 -12.45 8.60 -23.22
CA GLU A 265 -13.43 8.99 -24.24
C GLU A 265 -13.02 8.57 -25.66
N ALA A 266 -11.74 8.71 -26.01
CA ALA A 266 -11.20 8.23 -27.29
C ALA A 266 -11.44 6.73 -27.46
N LEU A 267 -11.22 5.94 -26.40
CA LEU A 267 -11.46 4.51 -26.39
C LEU A 267 -12.95 4.18 -26.63
N LEU A 268 -13.87 4.92 -26.01
CA LEU A 268 -15.31 4.78 -26.26
C LEU A 268 -15.67 5.11 -27.72
N ASN A 269 -15.08 6.16 -28.28
CA ASN A 269 -15.35 6.58 -29.66
C ASN A 269 -14.86 5.55 -30.68
N LEU A 270 -13.69 4.94 -30.44
CA LEU A 270 -13.20 3.81 -31.24
C LEU A 270 -14.15 2.62 -31.18
N ALA A 271 -14.61 2.26 -29.97
CA ALA A 271 -15.56 1.17 -29.79
C ALA A 271 -16.89 1.42 -30.52
N LYS A 272 -17.45 2.63 -30.39
CA LYS A 272 -18.70 3.04 -31.06
C LYS A 272 -18.57 3.09 -32.58
N SER A 273 -17.40 3.43 -33.10
CA SER A 273 -17.12 3.45 -34.54
C SER A 273 -16.77 2.08 -35.13
N GLY A 274 -16.68 1.04 -34.29
CA GLY A 274 -16.31 -0.31 -34.71
C GLY A 274 -14.84 -0.44 -35.11
N ASN A 275 -13.99 0.53 -34.77
CA ASN A 275 -12.56 0.48 -35.08
C ASN A 275 -11.83 -0.38 -34.03
N THR A 276 -11.91 -1.69 -34.21
CA THR A 276 -11.39 -2.68 -33.27
C THR A 276 -9.87 -2.82 -33.27
N GLU A 277 -9.19 -2.39 -34.35
CA GLU A 277 -7.73 -2.51 -34.48
C GLU A 277 -6.98 -1.53 -33.57
N ASP A 278 -7.55 -0.34 -33.36
CA ASP A 278 -6.92 0.73 -32.57
C ASP A 278 -7.27 0.69 -31.08
N LEU A 279 -8.21 -0.17 -30.66
CA LEU A 279 -8.67 -0.28 -29.27
C LEU A 279 -7.51 -0.57 -28.30
N ALA A 280 -6.69 -1.57 -28.60
CA ALA A 280 -5.57 -1.96 -27.74
C ALA A 280 -4.49 -0.86 -27.65
N ILE A 281 -4.27 -0.12 -28.74
CA ILE A 281 -3.32 1.00 -28.78
C ILE A 281 -3.82 2.12 -27.87
N GLN A 282 -5.08 2.52 -28.02
CA GLN A 282 -5.67 3.57 -27.19
C GLN A 282 -5.78 3.16 -25.71
N ALA A 283 -6.00 1.88 -25.42
CA ALA A 283 -6.01 1.33 -24.07
C ALA A 283 -4.62 1.44 -23.39
N ALA A 284 -3.54 1.23 -24.15
CA ALA A 284 -2.18 1.42 -23.65
C ALA A 284 -1.88 2.90 -23.33
N GLU A 285 -2.40 3.84 -24.12
CA GLU A 285 -2.27 5.28 -23.84
C GLU A 285 -3.05 5.68 -22.58
N LEU A 286 -4.28 5.18 -22.42
CA LEU A 286 -5.08 5.37 -21.21
C LEU A 286 -4.30 4.89 -19.98
N LYS A 287 -3.77 3.66 -20.02
CA LYS A 287 -2.95 3.09 -18.94
C LYS A 287 -1.72 3.94 -18.63
N SER A 288 -1.00 4.39 -19.66
CA SER A 288 0.17 5.24 -19.51
C SER A 288 -0.14 6.57 -18.81
N SER A 289 -1.22 7.25 -19.25
CA SER A 289 -1.66 8.50 -18.64
C SER A 289 -2.08 8.33 -17.17
N PHE A 290 -2.77 7.24 -16.85
CA PHE A 290 -3.13 6.89 -15.47
C PHE A 290 -1.88 6.66 -14.61
N VAL A 291 -0.95 5.80 -15.05
CA VAL A 291 0.26 5.45 -14.29
C VAL A 291 1.08 6.70 -13.97
N LYS A 292 1.19 7.65 -14.90
CA LYS A 292 1.88 8.92 -14.68
C LYS A 292 1.30 9.71 -13.50
N VAL A 293 -0.02 9.84 -13.43
CA VAL A 293 -0.70 10.54 -12.33
C VAL A 293 -0.56 9.76 -11.04
N TYR A 294 -0.81 8.45 -11.10
CA TYR A 294 -0.81 7.57 -9.93
C TYR A 294 0.57 7.52 -9.25
N LEU A 295 1.67 7.46 -10.00
CA LEU A 295 3.02 7.46 -9.42
C LEU A 295 3.36 8.77 -8.69
N LYS A 296 2.72 9.87 -9.06
CA LYS A 296 2.98 11.21 -8.51
C LYS A 296 2.04 11.57 -7.37
N ARG A 297 0.79 11.10 -7.42
CA ARG A 297 -0.33 11.60 -6.60
C ARG A 297 -1.19 10.50 -5.98
N GLY A 298 -0.98 9.24 -6.38
CA GLY A 298 -1.56 8.04 -5.79
C GLY A 298 -0.89 7.64 -4.48
#